data_AF-A0A4U5U6E3-F1
#
_entry.id   AF-A0A4U5U6E3-F1
#
_cell.length_a   1.000
_cell.length_b   1.000
_cell.length_c   1.000
_cell.angle_alpha   90.00
_cell.angle_beta   90.00
_cell.angle_gamma   90.00
#
_symmetry.space_group_name_H-M   'P 1'
#
loop_
_entity.id
_entity.type
_entity.pdbx_description
1 polymer ?
#
loop_
_entity_poly.entity_id
_entity_poly.type
_entity_poly.pdbx_seq_one_letter_code
_entity_poly.pdbx_strand_id
1 'polypeptide(L)'
;MWLFKVNILAFFLLFVGRYETFALQDVTADLFGAENYGTVAAFGDFHADKQTDIFIIRERSEVVILLADPKPPYFKPKLHITKDTFPKGTVITSVVPGDYDGDSQMDVLLTAQISSKSTTVFIFWGHNQTLDMSGWLALNKTFTDQPLIMDFNGDMVPDIFGVTDVPEVCYLTNRAPACRDALSPTIKLRVPHSNAFIDLNKDFAADLFLTTEGPKFETWINKDGNFTKVEIMPAEPPAVKTVGQSSFVDFDGDGYQDHLLPVCLDEGCQHSAIYLAKSGSKEWVSVLSDFQRKETLWSFVPGNPSQPLALHLGDYNLDGFPDALVVLRNTSGSILIPSDRSSNIISSIWRREMEGVLSGLCFNDCPEDVKLPYTVLGLGRSANFLDHLFVGIPRQSGETAIRKQEWTAIIPNSQLIVIPYPHNDPHRWSAKLYLTPSNSVLLTAIALIGVCVFILVIIGILHWQEKKADDREKRQEAHRFHFDAM
;
A
#
# COMPACT_ATOMS: atom_id res chain seq x y z
N MET A 1 -60.86 -21.16 -3.24
CA MET A 1 -60.36 -19.89 -2.63
C MET A 1 -59.35 -20.08 -1.49
N TRP A 2 -58.90 -21.30 -1.16
CA TRP A 2 -57.95 -21.53 -0.06
C TRP A 2 -56.52 -21.85 -0.55
N LEU A 3 -56.37 -22.50 -1.71
CA LEU A 3 -55.07 -22.82 -2.32
C LEU A 3 -54.30 -21.61 -2.87
N PHE A 4 -54.98 -20.51 -3.21
CA PHE A 4 -54.32 -19.30 -3.71
C PHE A 4 -53.73 -18.42 -2.61
N LYS A 5 -54.15 -18.57 -1.35
CA LYS A 5 -53.61 -17.79 -0.21
C LYS A 5 -52.33 -18.39 0.38
N VAL A 6 -52.12 -19.70 0.23
CA VAL A 6 -50.92 -20.39 0.75
C VAL A 6 -49.67 -20.06 -0.08
N ASN A 7 -49.81 -19.91 -1.41
CA ASN A 7 -48.68 -19.56 -2.29
C ASN A 7 -48.19 -18.12 -2.10
N ILE A 8 -49.06 -17.18 -1.72
CA ILE A 8 -48.66 -15.80 -1.44
C ILE A 8 -47.88 -15.73 -0.12
N LEU A 9 -48.26 -16.51 0.90
CA LEU A 9 -47.55 -16.55 2.18
C LEU A 9 -46.15 -17.18 2.03
N ALA A 10 -46.01 -18.23 1.21
CA ALA A 10 -44.71 -18.84 0.90
C ALA A 10 -43.80 -17.90 0.09
N PHE A 11 -44.37 -17.08 -0.80
CA PHE A 11 -43.63 -16.07 -1.57
C PHE A 11 -43.18 -14.89 -0.70
N PHE A 12 -43.96 -14.49 0.31
CA PHE A 12 -43.53 -13.46 1.29
C PHE A 12 -42.51 -13.98 2.31
N LEU A 13 -42.53 -15.27 2.66
CA LEU A 13 -41.52 -15.89 3.53
C LEU A 13 -40.14 -16.02 2.84
N LEU A 14 -40.10 -16.08 1.51
CA LEU A 14 -38.85 -15.99 0.74
C LEU A 14 -38.25 -14.57 0.72
N PHE A 15 -39.03 -13.54 1.09
CA PHE A 15 -38.60 -12.15 1.20
C PHE A 15 -38.39 -11.68 2.64
N VAL A 16 -38.46 -12.59 3.64
CA VAL A 16 -37.90 -12.31 4.96
C VAL A 16 -36.38 -12.36 4.79
N GLY A 17 -35.84 -11.23 4.34
CA GLY A 17 -34.42 -11.02 4.16
C GLY A 17 -33.70 -11.47 5.41
N ARG A 18 -32.67 -12.29 5.22
CA ARG A 18 -31.69 -12.53 6.26
C ARG A 18 -31.17 -11.16 6.67
N TYR A 19 -31.53 -10.73 7.88
CA TYR A 19 -30.86 -9.63 8.53
C TYR A 19 -29.46 -10.17 8.86
N GLU A 20 -28.54 -10.06 7.90
CA GLU A 20 -27.13 -10.29 8.16
C GLU A 20 -26.69 -9.19 9.12
N THR A 21 -26.62 -9.54 10.40
CA THR A 21 -26.00 -8.69 11.40
C THR A 21 -24.51 -8.74 11.14
N PHE A 22 -23.97 -7.68 10.52
CA PHE A 22 -22.53 -7.51 10.39
C PHE A 22 -21.95 -7.23 11.77
N ALA A 23 -21.46 -8.29 12.42
CA ALA A 23 -20.61 -8.19 13.58
C ALA A 23 -19.16 -8.29 13.14
N LEU A 24 -18.26 -7.61 13.85
CA LEU A 24 -16.83 -7.85 13.71
C LEU A 24 -16.55 -9.30 14.10
N GLN A 25 -15.97 -10.07 13.18
CA GLN A 25 -15.58 -11.45 13.41
C GLN A 25 -14.13 -11.48 13.87
N ASP A 26 -13.87 -12.11 15.02
CA ASP A 26 -12.50 -12.42 15.43
C ASP A 26 -11.96 -13.53 14.52
N VAL A 27 -10.97 -13.18 13.69
CA VAL A 27 -10.28 -14.08 12.76
C VAL A 27 -8.89 -14.48 13.26
N THR A 28 -8.51 -14.09 14.48
CA THR A 28 -7.14 -14.25 15.01
C THR A 28 -6.69 -15.72 15.00
N ALA A 29 -7.58 -16.64 15.38
CA ALA A 29 -7.28 -18.07 15.41
C ALA A 29 -7.08 -18.67 14.01
N ASP A 30 -7.86 -18.23 13.02
CA ASP A 30 -7.75 -18.68 11.64
C ASP A 30 -6.49 -18.14 10.96
N LEU A 31 -6.08 -16.92 11.32
CA LEU A 31 -4.87 -16.29 10.81
C LEU A 31 -3.60 -16.90 11.41
N PHE A 32 -3.50 -16.94 12.74
CA PHE A 32 -2.23 -17.20 13.44
C PHE A 32 -2.20 -18.52 14.21
N GLY A 33 -3.34 -19.19 14.39
CA GLY A 33 -3.44 -20.40 15.21
C GLY A 33 -2.95 -20.15 16.65
N ALA A 34 -2.02 -20.99 17.11
CA ALA A 34 -1.41 -20.87 18.44
C ALA A 34 -0.30 -19.81 18.54
N GLU A 35 0.13 -19.23 17.42
CA GLU A 35 1.30 -18.35 17.33
C GLU A 35 0.90 -16.87 17.27
N ASN A 36 -0.22 -16.53 17.93
CA ASN A 36 -0.93 -15.25 17.84
C ASN A 36 -0.43 -14.15 18.80
N TYR A 37 0.88 -14.10 19.06
CA TYR A 37 1.46 -13.12 20.00
C TYR A 37 2.71 -12.44 19.44
N GLY A 38 2.93 -11.21 19.90
CA GLY A 38 4.01 -10.32 19.47
C GLY A 38 3.46 -8.99 18.94
N THR A 39 4.34 -8.16 18.42
CA THR A 39 3.99 -6.91 17.74
C THR A 39 4.33 -7.05 16.26
N VAL A 40 3.37 -6.77 15.38
CA VAL A 40 3.62 -6.71 13.94
C VAL A 40 4.56 -5.53 13.70
N ALA A 41 5.68 -5.79 13.03
CA ALA A 41 6.74 -4.81 12.82
C ALA A 41 6.90 -4.42 11.35
N ALA A 42 6.60 -5.35 10.44
CA ALA A 42 6.63 -5.09 9.01
C ALA A 42 5.81 -6.14 8.25
N PHE A 43 5.51 -5.82 6.99
CA PHE A 43 4.97 -6.74 6.01
C PHE A 43 6.00 -6.96 4.91
N GLY A 44 5.97 -8.08 4.20
CA GLY A 44 6.88 -8.28 3.08
C GLY A 44 6.61 -9.57 2.32
N ASP A 45 6.98 -9.67 1.05
CA ASP A 45 6.96 -10.95 0.33
C ASP A 45 8.36 -11.57 0.41
N PHE A 46 8.65 -12.26 1.52
CA PHE A 46 9.99 -12.72 1.84
C PHE A 46 10.48 -13.81 0.86
N HIS A 47 9.54 -14.57 0.29
CA HIS A 47 9.86 -15.73 -0.53
C HIS A 47 9.43 -15.60 -2.01
N ALA A 48 9.09 -14.38 -2.42
CA ALA A 48 8.73 -13.98 -3.78
C ALA A 48 7.56 -14.79 -4.37
N ASP A 49 6.59 -15.17 -3.54
CA ASP A 49 5.41 -15.95 -3.94
C ASP A 49 4.18 -15.08 -4.23
N LYS A 50 4.34 -13.76 -4.12
CA LYS A 50 3.31 -12.72 -4.28
C LYS A 50 2.27 -12.68 -3.16
N GLN A 51 2.47 -13.40 -2.07
CA GLN A 51 1.66 -13.29 -0.87
C GLN A 51 2.42 -12.44 0.16
N THR A 52 1.68 -11.60 0.87
CA THR A 52 2.27 -10.74 1.89
C THR A 52 2.50 -11.54 3.18
N ASP A 53 3.77 -11.76 3.51
CA ASP A 53 4.23 -12.34 4.78
C ASP A 53 4.28 -11.27 5.88
N ILE A 54 4.33 -11.70 7.14
CA ILE A 54 4.30 -10.83 8.32
C ILE A 54 5.56 -11.01 9.16
N PHE A 55 6.19 -9.91 9.55
CA PHE A 55 7.34 -9.87 10.45
C PHE A 55 6.87 -9.46 11.84
N ILE A 56 7.15 -10.30 12.84
CA ILE A 56 6.70 -10.10 14.21
C ILE A 56 7.89 -9.98 15.14
N ILE A 57 7.91 -8.92 15.97
CA ILE A 57 8.84 -8.80 17.09
C ILE A 57 8.20 -9.43 18.33
N ARG A 58 8.89 -10.40 18.93
CA ARG A 58 8.49 -11.06 20.19
C ARG A 58 9.44 -10.64 21.32
N GLU A 59 8.84 -10.24 22.45
CA GLU A 59 9.56 -9.84 23.67
C GLU A 59 10.68 -8.81 23.43
N ARG A 60 10.61 -8.03 22.34
CA ARG A 60 11.64 -7.10 21.88
C ARG A 60 13.04 -7.71 21.72
N SER A 61 13.16 -9.02 21.54
CA SER A 61 14.46 -9.71 21.45
C SER A 61 14.49 -10.85 20.43
N GLU A 62 13.34 -11.19 19.83
CA GLU A 62 13.22 -12.17 18.77
C GLU A 62 12.42 -11.56 17.61
N VAL A 63 12.81 -11.89 16.38
CA VAL A 63 12.02 -11.62 15.17
C VAL A 63 11.57 -12.95 14.58
N VAL A 64 10.28 -13.07 14.32
CA VAL A 64 9.67 -14.23 13.68
C VAL A 64 9.04 -13.79 12.37
N ILE A 65 9.40 -14.45 11.27
CA ILE A 65 8.75 -14.27 9.98
C ILE A 65 7.67 -15.35 9.83
N LEU A 66 6.43 -14.90 9.72
CA LEU A 66 5.27 -15.73 9.42
C LEU A 66 5.00 -15.67 7.92
N LEU A 67 5.12 -16.80 7.23
CA LEU A 67 4.80 -16.88 5.81
C LEU A 67 3.30 -17.07 5.60
N ALA A 68 2.76 -16.41 4.57
CA ALA A 68 1.40 -16.62 4.13
C ALA A 68 1.20 -18.03 3.55
N ASP A 69 0.05 -18.64 3.84
CA ASP A 69 -0.31 -19.98 3.40
C ASP A 69 -1.77 -20.00 2.92
N PRO A 70 -2.11 -20.71 1.83
CA PRO A 70 -3.47 -20.78 1.32
C PRO A 70 -4.46 -21.53 2.24
N LYS A 71 -3.98 -22.20 3.30
CA LYS A 71 -4.80 -22.97 4.24
C LYS A 71 -4.59 -22.50 5.68
N PRO A 72 -5.65 -22.45 6.51
CA PRO A 72 -5.53 -22.18 7.94
C PRO A 72 -4.52 -23.09 8.66
N PRO A 73 -3.70 -22.57 9.60
CA PRO A 73 -3.53 -21.14 9.87
C PRO A 73 -2.89 -20.42 8.67
N TYR A 74 -3.48 -19.29 8.25
CA TYR A 74 -3.07 -18.56 7.05
C TYR A 74 -1.67 -17.94 7.16
N PHE A 75 -1.13 -17.84 8.36
CA PHE A 75 0.24 -17.42 8.63
C PHE A 75 0.97 -18.47 9.45
N LYS A 76 2.10 -18.96 8.94
CA LYS A 76 2.89 -20.03 9.57
C LYS A 76 4.30 -19.53 9.90
N PRO A 77 4.77 -19.65 11.16
CA PRO A 77 6.13 -19.29 11.48
C PRO A 77 7.11 -20.20 10.75
N LYS A 78 8.12 -19.60 10.12
CA LYS A 78 9.17 -20.36 9.43
C LYS A 78 10.56 -19.96 9.86
N LEU A 79 10.81 -18.67 10.05
CA LEU A 79 12.15 -18.16 10.32
C LEU A 79 12.19 -17.39 11.62
N HIS A 80 13.25 -17.63 12.40
CA HIS A 80 13.45 -17.05 13.72
C HIS A 80 14.85 -16.45 13.80
N ILE A 81 14.90 -15.15 14.09
CA ILE A 81 16.12 -14.46 14.49
C ILE A 81 16.07 -14.38 16.01
N THR A 82 16.87 -15.22 16.68
CA THR A 82 16.79 -15.39 18.12
C THR A 82 17.71 -14.41 18.85
N LYS A 83 17.41 -14.18 20.13
CA LYS A 83 18.20 -13.32 21.02
C LYS A 83 19.69 -13.68 21.10
N ASP A 84 20.05 -14.94 20.87
CA ASP A 84 21.43 -15.43 20.96
C ASP A 84 22.31 -14.93 19.80
N THR A 85 21.69 -14.44 18.73
CA THR A 85 22.38 -13.80 17.60
C THR A 85 22.94 -12.43 17.98
N PHE A 86 22.37 -11.76 18.98
CA PHE A 86 22.72 -10.38 19.32
C PHE A 86 23.57 -10.26 20.60
N PRO A 87 24.31 -9.15 20.77
CA PRO A 87 24.93 -8.82 22.05
C PRO A 87 23.90 -8.80 23.19
N LYS A 88 24.34 -9.16 24.41
CA LYS A 88 23.47 -9.14 25.60
C LYS A 88 22.90 -7.74 25.84
N GLY A 89 21.60 -7.67 26.13
CA GLY A 89 20.90 -6.40 26.40
C GLY A 89 20.44 -5.65 25.15
N THR A 90 20.46 -6.29 23.98
CA THR A 90 19.90 -5.74 22.74
C THR A 90 18.37 -5.73 22.81
N VAL A 91 17.77 -4.60 22.48
CA VAL A 91 16.32 -4.43 22.36
C VAL A 91 15.99 -4.09 20.91
N ILE A 92 15.29 -4.99 20.22
CA ILE A 92 14.87 -4.81 18.83
C ILE A 92 13.73 -3.79 18.79
N THR A 93 13.86 -2.80 17.93
CA THR A 93 12.94 -1.66 17.82
C THR A 93 12.07 -1.69 16.58
N SER A 94 12.60 -2.10 15.42
CA SER A 94 11.85 -2.21 14.16
C SER A 94 12.54 -3.17 13.19
N VAL A 95 11.78 -3.63 12.20
CA VAL A 95 12.19 -4.52 11.11
C VAL A 95 11.87 -3.80 9.79
N VAL A 96 12.81 -3.76 8.86
CA VAL A 96 12.60 -3.18 7.53
C VAL A 96 13.08 -4.18 6.48
N PRO A 97 12.18 -5.00 5.91
CA PRO A 97 12.53 -5.90 4.83
C PRO A 97 12.82 -5.12 3.55
N GLY A 98 13.79 -5.60 2.76
CA GLY A 98 14.14 -5.04 1.45
C GLY A 98 15.38 -5.69 0.85
N ASP A 99 15.74 -5.33 -0.38
CA ASP A 99 16.90 -5.90 -1.09
C ASP A 99 18.10 -4.95 -0.99
N TYR A 100 18.93 -5.09 0.05
CA TYR A 100 20.00 -4.14 0.40
C TYR A 100 21.32 -4.45 -0.32
N ASP A 101 21.41 -5.52 -1.10
CA ASP A 101 22.58 -5.84 -1.92
C ASP A 101 22.31 -5.89 -3.44
N GLY A 102 21.05 -5.73 -3.85
CA GLY A 102 20.60 -5.65 -5.24
C GLY A 102 20.53 -7.01 -5.93
N ASP A 103 20.45 -8.11 -5.19
CA ASP A 103 20.42 -9.48 -5.74
C ASP A 103 19.02 -10.00 -6.07
N SER A 104 18.00 -9.14 -5.90
CA SER A 104 16.57 -9.44 -6.09
C SER A 104 15.98 -10.45 -5.09
N GLN A 105 16.67 -10.74 -3.99
CA GLN A 105 16.13 -11.47 -2.86
C GLN A 105 15.82 -10.51 -1.71
N MET A 106 14.86 -10.89 -0.87
CA MET A 106 14.50 -10.10 0.29
C MET A 106 15.53 -10.31 1.41
N ASP A 107 16.26 -9.26 1.75
CA ASP A 107 17.03 -9.14 2.98
C ASP A 107 16.16 -8.54 4.11
N VAL A 108 16.70 -8.55 5.32
CA VAL A 108 16.04 -8.03 6.51
C VAL A 108 16.97 -7.10 7.27
N LEU A 109 16.62 -5.81 7.27
CA LEU A 109 17.26 -4.83 8.14
C LEU A 109 16.55 -4.79 9.48
N LEU A 110 17.31 -4.83 10.57
CA LEU A 110 16.81 -4.68 11.93
C LEU A 110 17.43 -3.44 12.57
N THR A 111 16.59 -2.70 13.28
CA THR A 111 17.04 -1.63 14.16
C THR A 111 16.96 -2.11 15.60
N ALA A 112 17.99 -1.85 16.38
CA ALA A 112 18.01 -2.23 17.78
C ALA A 112 18.82 -1.27 18.64
N GLN A 113 18.47 -1.19 19.91
CA GLN A 113 19.16 -0.39 20.92
C GLN A 113 20.01 -1.29 21.81
N ILE A 114 21.30 -0.96 21.97
CA ILE A 114 22.27 -1.74 22.76
C ILE A 114 22.71 -0.92 23.95
N SER A 115 22.18 -1.20 25.14
CA SER A 115 22.54 -0.56 26.44
C SER A 115 22.44 0.98 26.51
N SER A 116 22.09 1.65 25.41
CA SER A 116 21.97 3.10 25.23
C SER A 116 20.69 3.41 24.46
N LYS A 117 20.31 4.68 24.33
CA LYS A 117 19.14 5.09 23.53
C LYS A 117 19.42 5.16 22.02
N SER A 118 20.68 5.06 21.62
CA SER A 118 21.06 5.14 20.21
C SER A 118 20.69 3.85 19.48
N THR A 119 20.32 3.99 18.21
CA THR A 119 19.88 2.90 17.35
C THR A 119 21.05 2.37 16.53
N THR A 120 21.30 1.07 16.64
CA THR A 120 22.23 0.31 15.80
C THR A 120 21.45 -0.41 14.71
N VAL A 121 22.06 -0.54 13.54
CA VAL A 121 21.47 -1.22 12.37
C VAL A 121 22.19 -2.54 12.10
N PHE A 122 21.41 -3.58 11.89
CA PHE A 122 21.84 -4.91 11.48
C PHE A 122 21.17 -5.30 10.17
N ILE A 123 21.87 -5.96 9.26
CA ILE A 123 21.32 -6.43 7.98
C ILE A 123 21.58 -7.92 7.85
N PHE A 124 20.51 -8.68 7.65
CA PHE A 124 20.52 -10.13 7.43
C PHE A 124 20.23 -10.41 5.97
N TRP A 125 21.13 -11.12 5.30
CA TRP A 125 21.03 -11.35 3.87
C TRP A 125 20.06 -12.49 3.54
N GLY A 126 19.20 -12.26 2.56
CA GLY A 126 18.36 -13.26 1.94
C GLY A 126 19.19 -14.26 1.13
N HIS A 127 18.83 -15.53 1.27
CA HIS A 127 19.38 -16.58 0.41
C HIS A 127 18.38 -17.72 0.26
N ASN A 128 17.87 -17.94 -0.95
CA ASN A 128 16.97 -19.06 -1.27
C ASN A 128 15.80 -19.20 -0.27
N GLN A 129 15.09 -18.12 0.02
CA GLN A 129 13.96 -18.09 0.98
C GLN A 129 14.35 -18.40 2.43
N THR A 130 15.61 -18.16 2.80
CA THR A 130 16.14 -18.22 4.17
C THR A 130 16.99 -16.97 4.44
N LEU A 131 17.39 -16.76 5.69
CA LEU A 131 18.34 -15.70 6.06
C LEU A 131 19.69 -16.29 6.44
N ASP A 132 20.76 -15.62 6.04
CA ASP A 132 22.11 -15.91 6.52
C ASP A 132 22.26 -15.40 7.96
N MET A 133 22.17 -16.32 8.91
CA MET A 133 22.31 -16.06 10.34
C MET A 133 23.77 -15.90 10.79
N SER A 134 24.73 -16.16 9.91
CA SER A 134 26.17 -16.15 10.24
C SER A 134 26.94 -15.00 9.59
N GLY A 135 26.53 -14.57 8.41
CA GLY A 135 27.15 -13.50 7.62
C GLY A 135 26.45 -12.14 7.68
N TRP A 136 25.64 -11.89 8.72
CA TRP A 136 24.95 -10.60 8.87
C TRP A 136 25.92 -9.44 9.08
N LEU A 137 25.50 -8.24 8.68
CA LEU A 137 26.28 -7.01 8.77
C LEU A 137 25.76 -6.14 9.92
N ALA A 138 26.64 -5.69 10.83
CA ALA A 138 26.35 -4.54 11.69
C ALA A 138 27.00 -3.30 11.12
N LEU A 139 26.24 -2.21 11.00
CA LEU A 139 26.85 -0.91 10.75
C LEU A 139 27.67 -0.49 11.96
N ASN A 140 28.93 -0.12 11.74
CA ASN A 140 29.80 0.41 12.80
C ASN A 140 29.49 1.89 13.11
N LYS A 141 28.20 2.21 13.23
CA LYS A 141 27.63 3.54 13.52
C LYS A 141 26.35 3.39 14.32
N THR A 142 26.05 4.39 15.13
CA THR A 142 24.81 4.46 15.92
C THR A 142 24.08 5.75 15.62
N PHE A 143 22.80 5.64 15.30
CA PHE A 143 21.94 6.76 14.97
C PHE A 143 21.18 7.25 16.21
N THR A 144 20.76 8.51 16.18
CA THR A 144 19.97 9.15 17.25
C THR A 144 18.55 8.61 17.33
N ASP A 145 17.99 8.18 16.20
CA ASP A 145 16.66 7.57 16.06
C ASP A 145 16.68 6.47 14.97
N GLN A 146 15.53 5.86 14.68
CA GLN A 146 15.37 4.90 13.60
C GLN A 146 15.73 5.53 12.24
N PRO A 147 16.57 4.90 11.40
CA PRO A 147 16.94 5.47 10.10
C PRO A 147 15.78 5.46 9.09
N LEU A 148 15.81 6.38 8.13
CA LEU A 148 14.97 6.37 6.95
C LEU A 148 15.67 5.56 5.85
N ILE A 149 14.94 4.64 5.22
CA ILE A 149 15.46 3.93 4.05
C ILE A 149 15.10 4.73 2.79
N MET A 150 16.05 4.98 1.89
CA MET A 150 15.89 5.80 0.68
C MET A 150 16.84 5.34 -0.42
N ASP A 151 16.55 5.57 -1.70
CA ASP A 151 17.56 5.38 -2.76
C ASP A 151 18.17 6.76 -3.03
N PHE A 152 19.22 7.10 -2.28
CA PHE A 152 19.79 8.43 -2.29
C PHE A 152 20.67 8.65 -3.52
N ASN A 153 21.32 7.60 -4.00
CA ASN A 153 22.28 7.69 -5.08
C ASN A 153 21.68 7.38 -6.48
N GLY A 154 20.43 6.87 -6.53
CA GLY A 154 19.70 6.54 -7.76
C GLY A 154 20.10 5.22 -8.41
N ASP A 155 20.68 4.27 -7.67
CA ASP A 155 21.08 2.95 -8.17
C ASP A 155 20.00 1.86 -7.98
N MET A 156 18.85 2.22 -7.40
CA MET A 156 17.73 1.34 -7.03
C MET A 156 18.05 0.32 -5.92
N VAL A 157 19.17 0.48 -5.22
CA VAL A 157 19.48 -0.24 -3.99
C VAL A 157 19.09 0.65 -2.80
N PRO A 158 18.43 0.11 -1.76
CA PRO A 158 18.09 0.88 -0.57
C PRO A 158 19.33 1.33 0.21
N ASP A 159 19.46 2.64 0.37
CA ASP A 159 20.41 3.32 1.25
C ASP A 159 19.78 3.65 2.61
N ILE A 160 20.65 3.85 3.61
CA ILE A 160 20.26 4.09 5.00
C ILE A 160 20.60 5.53 5.37
N PHE A 161 19.58 6.35 5.57
CA PHE A 161 19.69 7.72 6.05
C PHE A 161 19.50 7.80 7.56
N GLY A 162 20.33 8.56 8.25
CA GLY A 162 20.06 8.87 9.65
C GLY A 162 20.96 9.96 10.18
N VAL A 163 20.68 10.40 11.41
CA VAL A 163 21.50 11.39 12.09
C VAL A 163 22.33 10.71 13.17
N THR A 164 23.65 10.81 13.04
CA THR A 164 24.62 10.50 14.10
C THR A 164 24.89 11.80 14.87
N ASP A 165 25.99 12.49 14.59
CA ASP A 165 26.22 13.90 14.94
C ASP A 165 25.84 14.86 13.79
N VAL A 166 25.87 14.33 12.56
CA VAL A 166 25.48 14.99 11.31
C VAL A 166 24.54 14.09 10.52
N PRO A 167 23.71 14.63 9.62
CA PRO A 167 22.92 13.81 8.70
C PRO A 167 23.84 13.06 7.73
N GLU A 168 23.86 11.74 7.85
CA GLU A 168 24.66 10.84 7.02
C GLU A 168 23.77 9.90 6.22
N VAL A 169 24.28 9.45 5.08
CA VAL A 169 23.71 8.36 4.29
C VAL A 169 24.75 7.27 4.11
N CYS A 170 24.34 6.02 4.32
CA CYS A 170 25.14 4.83 4.11
C CYS A 170 24.58 4.03 2.93
N TYR A 171 25.34 3.92 1.86
CA TYR A 171 25.05 3.07 0.70
C TYR A 171 25.72 1.71 0.87
N LEU A 172 25.11 0.68 0.29
CA LEU A 172 25.64 -0.66 0.25
C LEU A 172 26.06 -1.01 -1.17
N THR A 173 27.31 -1.40 -1.37
CA THR A 173 27.79 -1.89 -2.67
C THR A 173 28.41 -3.27 -2.45
N ASN A 174 27.81 -4.31 -3.03
CA ASN A 174 28.22 -5.71 -2.82
C ASN A 174 28.36 -6.05 -1.32
N ARG A 175 27.32 -5.73 -0.52
CA ARG A 175 27.27 -5.93 0.95
C ARG A 175 28.31 -5.14 1.76
N ALA A 176 29.10 -4.28 1.13
CA ALA A 176 30.04 -3.40 1.82
C ALA A 176 29.40 -2.01 2.04
N PRO A 177 29.22 -1.56 3.30
CA PRO A 177 28.65 -0.26 3.56
C PRO A 177 29.70 0.85 3.40
N ALA A 178 29.31 1.96 2.78
CA ALA A 178 30.08 3.19 2.75
C ALA A 178 29.17 4.38 3.11
N CYS A 179 29.58 5.20 4.07
CA CYS A 179 28.79 6.32 4.56
C CYS A 179 29.41 7.66 4.19
N ARG A 180 28.58 8.67 3.91
CA ARG A 180 28.99 10.07 3.71
C ARG A 180 28.00 11.03 4.37
N ASP A 181 28.44 12.26 4.55
CA ASP A 181 27.55 13.38 4.88
C ASP A 181 26.53 13.56 3.76
N ALA A 182 25.24 13.60 4.13
CA ALA A 182 24.14 13.68 3.18
C ALA A 182 23.68 15.13 2.96
N LEU A 183 23.59 15.93 4.03
CA LEU A 183 23.01 17.27 4.02
C LEU A 183 23.88 18.26 4.81
N SER A 184 23.80 19.55 4.44
CA SER A 184 24.47 20.65 5.14
C SER A 184 23.54 21.86 5.20
N PRO A 185 23.37 22.55 6.36
CA PRO A 185 24.05 22.39 7.65
C PRO A 185 23.52 21.23 8.51
N THR A 186 24.08 21.03 9.71
CA THR A 186 23.62 20.01 10.68
C THR A 186 22.16 20.22 11.08
N ILE A 187 21.37 19.14 11.02
CA ILE A 187 19.94 19.12 11.33
C ILE A 187 19.72 18.22 12.56
N LYS A 188 18.82 18.64 13.45
CA LYS A 188 18.34 17.79 14.55
C LYS A 188 16.96 17.27 14.23
N LEU A 189 16.85 15.97 13.98
CA LEU A 189 15.56 15.35 13.70
C LEU A 189 14.69 15.29 14.97
N ARG A 190 13.38 15.35 14.76
CA ARG A 190 12.39 15.04 15.80
C ARG A 190 12.52 13.56 16.19
N VAL A 191 12.25 13.19 17.44
CA VAL A 191 12.25 11.79 17.88
C VAL A 191 10.91 11.42 18.54
N PRO A 192 10.13 10.46 18.02
CA PRO A 192 10.32 9.79 16.73
C PRO A 192 10.09 10.76 15.56
N HIS A 193 10.84 10.61 14.47
CA HIS A 193 10.60 11.37 13.24
C HIS A 193 9.55 10.72 12.34
N SER A 194 9.02 11.49 11.39
CA SER A 194 8.20 11.03 10.26
C SER A 194 8.74 11.67 8.96
N ASN A 195 9.96 11.27 8.60
CA ASN A 195 10.63 11.75 7.40
C ASN A 195 10.14 10.94 6.20
N ALA A 196 10.04 11.56 5.03
CA ALA A 196 9.55 10.92 3.82
C ALA A 196 10.52 11.14 2.64
N PHE A 197 10.61 10.14 1.75
CA PHE A 197 11.36 10.20 0.49
C PHE A 197 10.38 10.04 -0.68
N ILE A 198 9.87 11.14 -1.20
CA ILE A 198 8.74 11.19 -2.14
C ILE A 198 8.88 12.39 -3.09
N ASP A 199 8.30 12.33 -4.28
CA ASP A 199 8.29 13.47 -5.22
C ASP A 199 7.33 14.56 -4.72
N LEU A 200 7.87 15.74 -4.36
CA LEU A 200 7.12 16.87 -3.81
C LEU A 200 6.87 17.98 -4.84
N ASN A 201 7.56 17.92 -5.98
CA ASN A 201 7.57 18.98 -6.99
C ASN A 201 7.07 18.51 -8.37
N LYS A 202 6.69 17.24 -8.51
CA LYS A 202 6.18 16.58 -9.72
C LYS A 202 7.21 16.47 -10.85
N ASP A 203 8.49 16.29 -10.50
CA ASP A 203 9.58 16.11 -11.47
C ASP A 203 9.99 14.65 -11.70
N PHE A 204 9.24 13.71 -11.13
CA PHE A 204 9.43 12.25 -11.17
C PHE A 204 10.71 11.76 -10.46
N ALA A 205 11.43 12.64 -9.76
CA ALA A 205 12.48 12.26 -8.82
C ALA A 205 11.98 12.40 -7.39
N ALA A 206 12.38 11.46 -6.52
CA ALA A 206 12.05 11.56 -5.12
C ALA A 206 12.85 12.68 -4.43
N ASP A 207 12.13 13.52 -3.70
CA ASP A 207 12.62 14.57 -2.82
C ASP A 207 12.62 14.07 -1.37
N LEU A 208 13.20 14.88 -0.47
CA LEU A 208 13.31 14.54 0.95
C LEU A 208 12.51 15.53 1.80
N PHE A 209 11.61 15.00 2.61
CA PHE A 209 10.89 15.73 3.65
C PHE A 209 11.40 15.31 5.03
N LEU A 210 11.81 16.28 5.85
CA LEU A 210 12.34 16.03 7.18
C LEU A 210 11.48 16.68 8.27
N THR A 211 11.28 15.94 9.35
CA THR A 211 10.72 16.46 10.59
C THR A 211 11.85 16.76 11.58
N THR A 212 11.97 18.01 11.99
CA THR A 212 13.12 18.48 12.80
C THR A 212 12.65 19.14 14.11
N GLU A 213 13.55 19.35 15.07
CA GLU A 213 13.24 20.13 16.28
C GLU A 213 13.03 21.62 15.99
N GLY A 214 13.63 22.13 14.91
CA GLY A 214 13.46 23.51 14.45
C GLY A 214 14.26 23.77 13.17
N PRO A 215 13.63 24.29 12.09
CA PRO A 215 12.19 24.43 11.81
C PRO A 215 11.48 23.06 11.77
N LYS A 216 10.25 22.95 12.29
CA LYS A 216 9.60 21.64 12.52
C LYS A 216 9.48 20.77 11.27
N PHE A 217 9.34 21.39 10.10
CA PHE A 217 9.33 20.73 8.80
C PHE A 217 10.35 21.36 7.85
N GLU A 218 11.08 20.51 7.12
CA GLU A 218 12.00 20.93 6.06
C GLU A 218 11.79 20.13 4.78
N THR A 219 11.74 20.83 3.65
CA THR A 219 11.67 20.21 2.32
C THR A 219 12.98 20.40 1.58
N TRP A 220 13.48 19.32 1.01
CA TRP A 220 14.75 19.24 0.30
C TRP A 220 14.52 18.64 -1.08
N ILE A 221 14.64 19.46 -2.11
CA ILE A 221 14.38 19.08 -3.50
C ILE A 221 15.63 18.51 -4.16
N ASN A 222 15.47 17.35 -4.78
CA ASN A 222 16.51 16.68 -5.54
C ASN A 222 16.71 17.38 -6.89
N LYS A 223 17.84 18.08 -7.01
CA LYS A 223 18.29 18.71 -8.25
C LYS A 223 19.58 18.03 -8.69
N ASP A 224 19.49 17.27 -9.78
CA ASP A 224 20.62 16.61 -10.41
C ASP A 224 21.39 15.68 -9.44
N GLY A 225 20.63 14.98 -8.57
CA GLY A 225 21.15 14.08 -7.54
C GLY A 225 21.71 14.76 -6.29
N ASN A 226 21.50 16.07 -6.14
CA ASN A 226 21.85 16.83 -4.94
C ASN A 226 20.60 17.45 -4.31
N PHE A 227 20.52 17.40 -2.98
CA PHE A 227 19.37 17.91 -2.24
C PHE A 227 19.56 19.39 -1.89
N THR A 228 18.59 20.22 -2.29
CA THR A 228 18.58 21.65 -2.01
C THR A 228 17.36 22.01 -1.16
N LYS A 229 17.57 22.69 -0.04
CA LYS A 229 16.47 23.11 0.83
C LYS A 229 15.60 24.15 0.11
N VAL A 230 14.29 23.88 0.04
CA VAL A 230 13.28 24.77 -0.55
C VAL A 230 12.06 24.80 0.37
N GLU A 231 11.35 25.93 0.44
CA GLU A 231 10.11 26.05 1.21
C GLU A 231 8.91 25.86 0.27
N ILE A 232 8.51 24.60 0.04
CA ILE A 232 7.32 24.25 -0.77
C ILE A 232 6.14 23.88 0.13
N MET A 233 6.41 23.30 1.30
CA MET A 233 5.42 23.00 2.33
C MET A 233 5.57 23.97 3.52
N PRO A 234 4.54 24.14 4.37
CA PRO A 234 4.64 24.95 5.57
C PRO A 234 5.75 24.44 6.50
N ALA A 235 6.70 25.30 6.87
CA ALA A 235 7.80 24.95 7.76
C ALA A 235 7.34 24.73 9.23
N GLU A 236 6.19 25.28 9.60
CA GLU A 236 5.57 25.14 10.91
C GLU A 236 4.19 24.46 10.79
N PRO A 237 3.83 23.56 11.72
CA PRO A 237 2.51 22.99 11.82
C PRO A 237 1.48 24.04 12.28
N PRO A 238 0.18 23.72 12.23
CA PRO A 238 -0.86 24.53 12.84
C PRO A 238 -0.56 24.83 14.32
N ALA A 239 -1.08 25.94 14.84
CA ALA A 239 -0.94 26.32 16.24
C ALA A 239 -1.80 25.42 17.16
N VAL A 240 -1.31 24.22 17.44
CA VAL A 240 -2.00 23.16 18.21
C VAL A 240 -1.12 22.60 19.35
N LYS A 241 -1.73 21.80 20.23
CA LYS A 241 -1.04 21.25 21.41
C LYS A 241 -0.17 20.04 21.09
N THR A 242 -0.68 19.11 20.29
CA THR A 242 0.06 17.91 19.89
C THR A 242 -0.04 17.71 18.39
N VAL A 243 1.11 17.42 17.77
CA VAL A 243 1.24 17.14 16.34
C VAL A 243 1.63 15.68 16.18
N GLY A 244 0.90 14.94 15.34
CA GLY A 244 1.23 13.56 15.00
C GLY A 244 2.39 13.44 14.01
N GLN A 245 2.45 12.30 13.33
CA GLN A 245 3.33 12.05 12.19
C GLN A 245 2.77 12.70 10.94
N SER A 246 3.68 13.13 10.06
CA SER A 246 3.32 13.58 8.72
C SER A 246 2.81 12.40 7.90
N SER A 247 1.90 12.69 6.97
CA SER A 247 1.37 11.71 6.05
C SER A 247 1.22 12.35 4.66
N PHE A 248 1.66 11.69 3.60
CA PHE A 248 1.61 12.23 2.23
C PHE A 248 0.68 11.43 1.33
N VAL A 249 -0.28 12.13 0.71
CA VAL A 249 -1.26 11.53 -0.21
C VAL A 249 -1.70 12.55 -1.25
N ASP A 250 -1.93 12.14 -2.48
CA ASP A 250 -2.60 12.97 -3.49
C ASP A 250 -4.10 12.91 -3.23
N PHE A 251 -4.60 13.75 -2.33
CA PHE A 251 -5.96 13.61 -1.77
C PHE A 251 -7.04 14.06 -2.75
N ASP A 252 -6.71 14.96 -3.68
CA ASP A 252 -7.64 15.47 -4.68
C ASP A 252 -7.31 15.08 -6.14
N GLY A 253 -6.28 14.29 -6.36
CA GLY A 253 -5.95 13.69 -7.65
C GLY A 253 -5.34 14.68 -8.64
N ASP A 254 -4.70 15.74 -8.15
CA ASP A 254 -4.04 16.77 -8.99
C ASP A 254 -2.60 16.37 -9.40
N GLY A 255 -2.11 15.25 -8.86
CA GLY A 255 -0.78 14.71 -9.12
C GLY A 255 0.32 15.32 -8.27
N TYR A 256 0.01 16.17 -7.29
CA TYR A 256 0.91 16.60 -6.23
C TYR A 256 0.61 15.86 -4.93
N GLN A 257 1.64 15.66 -4.12
CA GLN A 257 1.47 15.07 -2.79
C GLN A 257 0.97 16.13 -1.80
N ASP A 258 -0.20 15.91 -1.21
CA ASP A 258 -0.72 16.72 -0.11
C ASP A 258 -0.16 16.22 1.23
N HIS A 259 0.18 17.16 2.11
CA HIS A 259 0.65 16.87 3.45
C HIS A 259 -0.53 16.86 4.43
N LEU A 260 -0.92 15.66 4.88
CA LEU A 260 -1.86 15.47 5.97
C LEU A 260 -1.17 15.41 7.32
N LEU A 261 -1.82 16.00 8.32
CA LEU A 261 -1.29 16.09 9.66
C LEU A 261 -2.39 15.85 10.70
N PRO A 262 -2.41 14.69 11.39
CA PRO A 262 -3.30 14.45 12.52
C PRO A 262 -2.81 15.24 13.74
N VAL A 263 -3.73 15.94 14.41
CA VAL A 263 -3.41 16.80 15.56
C VAL A 263 -4.40 16.65 16.71
N CYS A 264 -3.92 16.94 17.91
CA CYS A 264 -4.77 17.19 19.08
C CYS A 264 -4.81 18.69 19.35
N LEU A 265 -6.03 19.24 19.44
CA LEU A 265 -6.23 20.67 19.67
C LEU A 265 -6.01 21.04 21.15
N ASP A 266 -6.28 20.10 22.07
CA ASP A 266 -6.07 20.24 23.51
C ASP A 266 -5.07 19.21 24.07
N GLU A 267 -4.54 19.48 25.27
CA GLU A 267 -3.55 18.61 25.95
C GLU A 267 -4.09 17.21 26.24
N GLY A 268 -5.40 17.13 26.51
CA GLY A 268 -6.08 15.88 26.77
C GLY A 268 -6.42 15.11 25.50
N CYS A 269 -6.18 15.65 24.30
CA CYS A 269 -6.67 15.14 23.01
C CYS A 269 -8.16 14.76 23.05
N GLN A 270 -8.99 15.64 23.60
CA GLN A 270 -10.45 15.49 23.59
C GLN A 270 -11.06 15.94 22.26
N HIS A 271 -10.44 16.95 21.65
CA HIS A 271 -10.74 17.43 20.31
C HIS A 271 -9.54 17.17 19.41
N SER A 272 -9.83 16.52 18.30
CA SER A 272 -8.85 16.09 17.32
C SER A 272 -9.25 16.62 15.95
N ALA A 273 -8.25 16.87 15.11
CA ALA A 273 -8.46 17.32 13.74
C ALA A 273 -7.40 16.74 12.81
N ILE A 274 -7.72 16.70 11.52
CA ILE A 274 -6.76 16.45 10.44
C ILE A 274 -6.63 17.75 9.66
N TYR A 275 -5.40 18.21 9.53
CA TYR A 275 -5.04 19.33 8.67
C TYR A 275 -4.41 18.84 7.38
N LEU A 276 -4.61 19.60 6.31
CA LEU A 276 -4.03 19.38 4.99
C LEU A 276 -3.26 20.65 4.58
N ALA A 277 -2.07 20.47 4.03
CA ALA A 277 -1.30 21.49 3.34
C ALA A 277 -0.98 21.02 1.93
N LYS A 278 -1.24 21.89 0.95
CA LYS A 278 -0.93 21.63 -0.46
C LYS A 278 0.49 22.03 -0.80
N SER A 279 1.09 21.35 -1.79
CA SER A 279 2.37 21.76 -2.37
C SER A 279 2.31 23.20 -2.90
N GLY A 280 3.25 24.04 -2.47
CA GLY A 280 3.33 25.46 -2.83
C GLY A 280 2.44 26.39 -1.99
N SER A 281 1.62 25.85 -1.09
CA SER A 281 0.83 26.62 -0.12
C SER A 281 1.56 26.75 1.21
N LYS A 282 1.41 27.92 1.86
CA LYS A 282 1.87 28.13 3.24
C LYS A 282 0.77 27.95 4.27
N GLU A 283 -0.46 27.66 3.82
CA GLU A 283 -1.64 27.60 4.67
C GLU A 283 -2.04 26.16 4.98
N TRP A 284 -2.43 25.95 6.23
CA TRP A 284 -3.03 24.72 6.71
C TRP A 284 -4.55 24.83 6.70
N VAL A 285 -5.22 23.85 6.10
CA VAL A 285 -6.69 23.78 6.06
C VAL A 285 -7.14 22.58 6.88
N SER A 286 -8.08 22.79 7.82
CA SER A 286 -8.70 21.66 8.51
C SER A 286 -9.68 20.97 7.57
N VAL A 287 -9.39 19.71 7.22
CA VAL A 287 -10.25 18.89 6.35
C VAL A 287 -11.25 18.07 7.14
N LEU A 288 -10.93 17.78 8.40
CA LEU A 288 -11.80 17.07 9.31
C LEU A 288 -11.52 17.49 10.74
N SER A 289 -12.59 17.76 11.48
CA SER A 289 -12.57 17.99 12.93
C SER A 289 -13.76 17.27 13.55
N ASP A 290 -13.74 17.13 14.88
CA ASP A 290 -14.90 16.74 15.68
C ASP A 290 -15.54 15.43 15.18
N PHE A 291 -14.81 14.32 15.32
CA PHE A 291 -15.19 12.96 14.88
C PHE A 291 -16.46 12.45 15.58
N GLN A 292 -17.60 13.05 15.27
CA GLN A 292 -18.88 12.79 15.92
C GLN A 292 -19.68 11.80 15.08
N ARG A 293 -20.06 10.69 15.71
CA ARG A 293 -21.00 9.73 15.12
C ARG A 293 -22.20 9.60 16.04
N LYS A 294 -23.34 10.17 15.62
CA LYS A 294 -24.56 10.32 16.44
C LYS A 294 -24.26 11.16 17.70
N GLU A 295 -24.45 10.61 18.89
CA GLU A 295 -24.20 11.26 20.18
C GLU A 295 -22.80 10.98 20.74
N THR A 296 -22.02 10.13 20.06
CA THR A 296 -20.69 9.74 20.51
C THR A 296 -19.64 10.60 19.83
N LEU A 297 -18.84 11.30 20.64
CA LEU A 297 -17.65 12.00 20.19
C LEU A 297 -16.46 11.05 20.27
N TRP A 298 -15.70 10.99 19.18
CA TRP A 298 -14.45 10.27 19.10
C TRP A 298 -13.29 11.25 18.99
N SER A 299 -12.13 10.84 19.50
CA SER A 299 -10.90 11.60 19.36
C SER A 299 -9.72 10.66 19.16
N PHE A 300 -8.59 11.21 18.73
CA PHE A 300 -7.38 10.42 18.61
C PHE A 300 -6.92 9.90 19.97
N VAL A 301 -6.35 8.70 19.95
CA VAL A 301 -5.54 8.23 21.05
C VAL A 301 -4.23 9.03 21.03
N PRO A 302 -3.86 9.73 22.13
CA PRO A 302 -2.59 10.43 22.20
C PRO A 302 -1.44 9.45 21.92
N GLY A 303 -0.61 9.77 20.95
CA GLY A 303 0.56 8.95 20.61
C GLY A 303 1.56 8.90 21.76
N ASN A 304 2.29 7.80 21.86
CA ASN A 304 3.49 7.68 22.69
C ASN A 304 4.71 7.44 21.77
N PRO A 305 5.96 7.57 22.25
CA PRO A 305 7.13 7.39 21.38
C PRO A 305 7.24 6.01 20.70
N SER A 306 6.60 4.97 21.26
CA SER A 306 6.55 3.62 20.68
C SER A 306 5.34 3.38 19.78
N GLN A 307 4.36 4.26 19.79
CA GLN A 307 3.15 4.22 18.97
C GLN A 307 2.69 5.66 18.75
N PRO A 308 3.32 6.38 17.81
CA PRO A 308 3.00 7.77 17.55
C PRO A 308 1.59 7.90 16.93
N LEU A 309 1.03 9.11 16.99
CA LEU A 309 -0.23 9.41 16.32
C LEU A 309 0.03 9.51 14.81
N ALA A 310 -0.41 8.52 14.04
CA ALA A 310 -0.20 8.43 12.60
C ALA A 310 -1.52 8.16 11.87
N LEU A 311 -1.57 8.53 10.58
CA LEU A 311 -2.64 8.13 9.66
C LEU A 311 -2.08 7.02 8.77
N HIS A 312 -2.78 5.89 8.69
CA HIS A 312 -2.49 4.87 7.69
C HIS A 312 -3.38 5.14 6.50
N LEU A 313 -2.77 5.52 5.39
CA LEU A 313 -3.48 5.89 4.19
C LEU A 313 -3.57 4.66 3.26
N GLY A 314 -4.56 4.64 2.37
CA GLY A 314 -4.74 3.57 1.38
C GLY A 314 -6.17 3.49 0.90
N ASP A 315 -6.43 2.83 -0.22
CA ASP A 315 -7.80 2.61 -0.70
C ASP A 315 -8.39 1.37 0.01
N TYR A 316 -8.90 1.56 1.23
CA TYR A 316 -9.40 0.46 2.07
C TYR A 316 -10.75 -0.08 1.58
N ASN A 317 -11.54 0.76 0.93
CA ASN A 317 -12.86 0.41 0.47
C ASN A 317 -12.91 -0.01 -1.03
N LEU A 318 -11.78 0.14 -1.74
CA LEU A 318 -11.55 -0.20 -3.15
C LEU A 318 -12.37 0.63 -4.14
N ASP A 319 -12.68 1.89 -3.81
CA ASP A 319 -13.42 2.82 -4.68
C ASP A 319 -12.52 3.65 -5.61
N GLY A 320 -11.20 3.49 -5.50
CA GLY A 320 -10.22 4.24 -6.29
C GLY A 320 -9.84 5.58 -5.68
N PHE A 321 -10.30 5.92 -4.48
CA PHE A 321 -9.89 7.12 -3.75
C PHE A 321 -9.02 6.77 -2.53
N PRO A 322 -8.11 7.65 -2.12
CA PRO A 322 -7.37 7.44 -0.88
C PRO A 322 -8.29 7.53 0.34
N ASP A 323 -8.36 6.45 1.12
CA ASP A 323 -8.95 6.44 2.46
C ASP A 323 -7.85 6.64 3.52
N ALA A 324 -8.28 6.98 4.74
CA ALA A 324 -7.42 7.03 5.93
C ALA A 324 -7.97 6.13 7.03
N LEU A 325 -7.06 5.41 7.69
CA LEU A 325 -7.28 4.60 8.87
C LEU A 325 -6.51 5.17 10.06
N VAL A 326 -7.20 5.32 11.19
CA VAL A 326 -6.63 5.88 12.42
C VAL A 326 -7.30 5.26 13.65
N VAL A 327 -6.57 5.21 14.77
CA VAL A 327 -7.08 4.69 16.05
C VAL A 327 -7.79 5.81 16.82
N LEU A 328 -9.08 5.60 17.08
CA LEU A 328 -9.93 6.51 17.83
C LEU A 328 -10.34 5.93 19.19
N ARG A 329 -10.55 6.81 20.16
CA ARG A 329 -11.16 6.51 21.45
C ARG A 329 -12.44 7.32 21.64
N ASN A 330 -13.38 6.76 22.39
CA ASN A 330 -14.60 7.44 22.78
C ASN A 330 -14.32 8.43 23.91
N THR A 331 -14.67 9.70 23.71
CA THR A 331 -14.54 10.77 24.71
C THR A 331 -15.87 11.19 25.33
N SER A 332 -17.00 10.72 24.79
CA SER A 332 -18.31 10.86 25.43
C SER A 332 -18.37 9.93 26.65
N GLY A 333 -18.27 10.49 27.86
CA GLY A 333 -18.10 9.74 29.09
C GLY A 333 -19.22 8.72 29.37
N SER A 334 -18.89 7.44 29.18
CA SER A 334 -19.53 6.31 29.85
C SER A 334 -18.44 5.52 30.55
N ILE A 335 -18.39 5.61 31.88
CA ILE A 335 -17.59 4.73 32.73
C ILE A 335 -18.09 3.30 32.50
N LEU A 336 -17.25 2.45 31.92
CA LEU A 336 -17.34 1.00 32.11
C LEU A 336 -16.02 0.48 32.66
N ILE A 337 -16.16 -0.18 33.80
CA ILE A 337 -15.18 -0.89 34.63
C ILE A 337 -14.36 -1.88 33.76
N PRO A 338 -13.08 -2.13 34.08
CA PRO A 338 -12.12 -2.73 33.16
C PRO A 338 -12.36 -4.24 33.00
N SER A 339 -12.96 -4.64 31.88
CA SER A 339 -12.80 -6.03 31.40
C SER A 339 -13.01 -6.24 29.90
N ASP A 340 -13.15 -5.20 29.08
CA ASP A 340 -13.31 -5.39 27.63
C ASP A 340 -12.20 -4.65 26.87
N ARG A 341 -11.29 -5.42 26.28
CA ARG A 341 -10.05 -4.98 25.65
C ARG A 341 -10.25 -4.69 24.15
N SER A 342 -11.44 -4.20 23.78
CA SER A 342 -11.94 -4.23 22.40
C SER A 342 -12.84 -3.01 22.11
N SER A 343 -12.26 -1.82 22.03
CA SER A 343 -12.95 -0.69 21.38
C SER A 343 -11.98 0.28 20.71
N ASN A 344 -11.15 -0.25 19.81
CA ASN A 344 -10.55 0.55 18.76
C ASN A 344 -11.49 0.48 17.55
N ILE A 345 -12.15 1.59 17.20
CA ILE A 345 -12.84 1.68 15.91
C ILE A 345 -11.81 2.08 14.87
N ILE A 346 -11.56 1.15 13.95
CA ILE A 346 -10.96 1.38 12.63
C ILE A 346 -12.06 2.08 11.81
N SER A 347 -11.95 3.39 11.61
CA SER A 347 -12.85 4.12 10.73
C SER A 347 -12.17 4.34 9.38
N SER A 348 -12.79 3.90 8.28
CA SER A 348 -12.53 4.46 6.96
C SER A 348 -13.24 5.81 6.87
N ILE A 349 -12.52 6.85 6.47
CA ILE A 349 -13.06 8.21 6.41
C ILE A 349 -12.64 8.88 5.10
N TRP A 350 -13.43 8.76 4.02
CA TRP A 350 -14.05 9.86 3.26
C TRP A 350 -14.70 9.35 1.96
N ARG A 351 -15.57 10.18 1.37
CA ARG A 351 -16.08 10.03 -0.01
C ARG A 351 -16.21 11.43 -0.61
N ARG A 352 -15.47 11.74 -1.66
CA ARG A 352 -15.81 12.82 -2.59
C ARG A 352 -15.53 12.34 -4.01
N GLU A 353 -16.58 12.28 -4.83
CA GLU A 353 -16.45 12.05 -6.27
C GLU A 353 -15.61 13.19 -6.87
N MET A 354 -14.37 12.89 -7.26
CA MET A 354 -13.50 13.80 -8.01
C MET A 354 -12.81 12.98 -9.11
N GLU A 355 -12.86 13.47 -10.34
CA GLU A 355 -12.10 12.90 -11.46
C GLU A 355 -10.63 13.36 -11.32
N GLY A 356 -9.68 12.44 -11.10
CA GLY A 356 -8.30 12.83 -10.82
C GLY A 356 -7.28 11.70 -10.97
N VAL A 357 -6.07 12.09 -11.35
CA VAL A 357 -4.93 11.23 -11.70
C VAL A 357 -4.29 10.71 -10.42
N LEU A 358 -4.27 9.39 -10.22
CA LEU A 358 -3.53 8.78 -9.11
C LEU A 358 -2.02 8.80 -9.41
N SER A 359 -1.32 9.74 -8.79
CA SER A 359 0.13 9.68 -8.65
C SER A 359 0.48 8.56 -7.65
N GLY A 360 1.31 7.60 -8.07
CA GLY A 360 1.67 6.43 -7.26
C GLY A 360 2.36 6.84 -5.95
N LEU A 361 1.72 6.52 -4.83
CA LEU A 361 2.18 6.83 -3.49
C LEU A 361 3.22 5.82 -3.02
N CYS A 362 4.44 6.28 -2.79
CA CYS A 362 5.32 5.60 -1.84
C CYS A 362 4.83 5.94 -0.43
N PHE A 363 4.13 4.99 0.20
CA PHE A 363 3.89 5.03 1.65
C PHE A 363 5.24 4.92 2.36
N ASN A 364 5.80 6.07 2.76
CA ASN A 364 7.06 6.17 3.51
C ASN A 364 6.81 6.78 4.90
N ASP A 365 5.58 6.69 5.43
CA ASP A 365 5.13 7.45 6.61
C ASP A 365 4.96 6.63 7.88
N CYS A 366 5.65 5.50 8.00
CA CYS A 366 5.90 4.86 9.27
C CYS A 366 7.38 4.46 9.40
N PRO A 367 7.97 4.50 10.61
CA PRO A 367 9.23 3.80 10.91
C PRO A 367 9.16 2.26 10.73
N GLU A 368 8.00 1.76 10.31
CA GLU A 368 7.62 0.36 10.07
C GLU A 368 7.24 0.15 8.58
N ASP A 369 7.41 1.15 7.71
CA ASP A 369 7.05 1.05 6.29
C ASP A 369 8.11 0.31 5.48
N VAL A 370 7.58 -0.53 4.59
CA VAL A 370 8.22 -1.67 3.94
C VAL A 370 8.89 -1.24 2.64
N LYS A 371 10.17 -1.58 2.46
CA LYS A 371 10.86 -1.46 1.18
C LYS A 371 10.97 -2.81 0.50
N LEU A 372 9.86 -3.29 -0.07
CA LEU A 372 9.92 -4.48 -0.92
C LEU A 372 10.94 -4.30 -2.06
N PRO A 373 11.58 -5.37 -2.58
CA PRO A 373 12.39 -5.32 -3.81
C PRO A 373 11.60 -4.83 -5.04
N TYR A 374 10.28 -4.71 -4.92
CA TYR A 374 9.36 -4.11 -5.87
C TYR A 374 8.26 -3.35 -5.12
N THR A 375 7.97 -2.09 -5.48
CA THR A 375 6.83 -1.37 -4.89
C THR A 375 5.51 -1.88 -5.47
N VAL A 376 4.59 -2.34 -4.63
CA VAL A 376 3.24 -2.72 -5.05
C VAL A 376 2.33 -1.50 -4.91
N LEU A 377 1.82 -1.02 -6.04
CA LEU A 377 0.83 0.04 -6.10
C LEU A 377 -0.49 -0.56 -6.59
N GLY A 378 -1.49 -0.57 -5.73
CA GLY A 378 -2.85 -0.98 -6.08
C GLY A 378 -3.65 0.23 -6.52
N LEU A 379 -4.14 0.22 -7.76
CA LEU A 379 -5.26 1.07 -8.14
C LEU A 379 -6.54 0.29 -7.84
N GLY A 380 -7.54 0.94 -7.25
CA GLY A 380 -8.86 0.35 -7.00
C GLY A 380 -9.45 -0.29 -8.25
N ARG A 381 -10.52 -1.08 -8.09
CA ARG A 381 -11.13 -1.77 -9.23
C ARG A 381 -11.82 -0.78 -10.17
N SER A 382 -11.11 -0.35 -11.21
CA SER A 382 -11.68 0.46 -12.28
C SER A 382 -12.22 -0.41 -13.41
N ALA A 383 -13.28 0.05 -14.07
CA ALA A 383 -13.75 -0.49 -15.35
C ALA A 383 -13.11 0.22 -16.55
N ASN A 384 -12.43 1.33 -16.31
CA ASN A 384 -11.80 2.15 -17.33
C ASN A 384 -10.32 1.78 -17.51
N PHE A 385 -9.82 1.94 -18.73
CA PHE A 385 -8.40 1.86 -19.00
C PHE A 385 -7.67 3.01 -18.29
N LEU A 386 -6.44 2.75 -17.86
CA LEU A 386 -5.55 3.84 -17.48
C LEU A 386 -4.93 4.39 -18.77
N ASP A 387 -5.25 5.64 -19.09
CA ASP A 387 -4.78 6.26 -20.34
C ASP A 387 -3.27 6.47 -20.32
N HIS A 388 -2.73 6.94 -19.18
CA HIS A 388 -1.32 7.26 -19.01
C HIS A 388 -0.81 6.77 -17.66
N LEU A 389 0.27 5.98 -17.68
CA LEU A 389 1.08 5.61 -16.52
C LEU A 389 2.47 6.18 -16.69
N PHE A 390 2.89 7.03 -15.77
CA PHE A 390 4.27 7.50 -15.69
C PHE A 390 4.98 6.78 -14.55
N VAL A 391 6.18 6.26 -14.81
CA VAL A 391 7.08 5.74 -13.77
C VAL A 391 8.39 6.49 -13.88
N GLY A 392 8.90 6.95 -12.75
CA GLY A 392 10.21 7.57 -12.63
C GLY A 392 11.02 6.94 -11.50
N ILE A 393 12.33 7.09 -11.58
CA ILE A 393 13.27 6.67 -10.52
C ILE A 393 14.21 7.82 -10.17
N PRO A 394 14.79 7.84 -8.95
CA PRO A 394 15.68 8.92 -8.51
C PRO A 394 16.86 9.16 -9.45
N ARG A 395 17.33 10.42 -9.51
CA ARG A 395 18.47 10.81 -10.36
C ARG A 395 19.78 10.44 -9.71
N GLN A 396 20.75 10.03 -10.53
CA GLN A 396 22.13 9.91 -10.08
C GLN A 396 22.78 11.29 -9.98
N SER A 397 23.78 11.40 -9.11
CA SER A 397 24.52 12.65 -8.92
C SER A 397 25.19 13.11 -10.22
N GLY A 398 24.88 14.33 -10.66
CA GLY A 398 25.40 14.93 -11.88
C GLY A 398 24.58 14.64 -13.13
N GLU A 399 23.51 13.85 -13.04
CA GLU A 399 22.61 13.58 -14.16
C GLU A 399 21.44 14.58 -14.17
N THR A 400 21.32 15.34 -15.25
CA THR A 400 20.26 16.35 -15.42
C THR A 400 19.01 15.81 -16.12
N ALA A 401 19.11 14.62 -16.74
CA ALA A 401 18.01 14.02 -17.46
C ALA A 401 17.00 13.38 -16.48
N ILE A 402 15.71 13.62 -16.71
CA ILE A 402 14.66 12.96 -15.93
C ILE A 402 14.56 11.51 -16.38
N ARG A 403 14.79 10.57 -15.45
CA ARG A 403 14.68 9.13 -15.68
C ARG A 403 13.23 8.71 -15.50
N LYS A 404 12.42 8.89 -16.55
CA LYS A 404 11.01 8.49 -16.56
C LYS A 404 10.60 7.82 -17.87
N GLN A 405 9.58 6.97 -17.78
CA GLN A 405 8.94 6.36 -18.93
C GLN A 405 7.43 6.39 -18.79
N GLU A 406 6.76 6.50 -19.93
CA GLU A 406 5.31 6.51 -20.05
C GLU A 406 4.81 5.23 -20.71
N TRP A 407 3.74 4.65 -20.17
CA TRP A 407 2.95 3.61 -20.82
C TRP A 407 1.50 4.06 -20.93
N THR A 408 0.82 3.62 -21.98
CA THR A 408 -0.55 4.00 -22.26
C THR A 408 -1.48 2.80 -22.37
N ALA A 409 -2.77 3.05 -22.18
CA ALA A 409 -3.83 2.06 -22.33
C ALA A 409 -3.63 0.80 -21.47
N ILE A 410 -3.34 0.98 -20.17
CA ILE A 410 -3.20 -0.15 -19.24
C ILE A 410 -4.57 -0.75 -18.98
N ILE A 411 -4.66 -2.07 -19.16
CA ILE A 411 -5.91 -2.82 -18.98
C ILE A 411 -6.26 -2.87 -17.48
N PRO A 412 -7.50 -2.54 -17.09
CA PRO A 412 -7.92 -2.62 -15.70
C PRO A 412 -7.91 -4.07 -15.17
N ASN A 413 -7.90 -4.21 -13.84
CA ASN A 413 -7.87 -5.52 -13.15
C ASN A 413 -6.71 -6.43 -13.62
N SER A 414 -5.58 -5.81 -13.93
CA SER A 414 -4.35 -6.48 -14.31
C SER A 414 -3.26 -6.19 -13.27
N GLN A 415 -2.27 -7.08 -13.20
CA GLN A 415 -1.03 -6.81 -12.48
C GLN A 415 -0.01 -6.29 -13.50
N LEU A 416 0.50 -5.08 -13.29
CA LEU A 416 1.54 -4.50 -14.11
C LEU A 416 2.87 -4.54 -13.36
N ILE A 417 3.90 -5.11 -13.98
CA ILE A 417 5.27 -5.13 -13.46
C ILE A 417 6.13 -4.26 -14.36
N VAL A 418 6.66 -3.16 -13.82
CA VAL A 418 7.60 -2.28 -14.51
C VAL A 418 9.02 -2.64 -14.09
N ILE A 419 9.89 -2.87 -15.07
CA ILE A 419 11.30 -3.21 -14.88
C ILE A 419 12.12 -2.04 -15.44
N PRO A 420 12.55 -1.10 -14.58
CA PRO A 420 13.26 0.11 -14.98
C PRO A 420 14.76 -0.14 -15.27
N TYR A 421 15.05 -1.13 -16.13
CA TYR A 421 16.40 -1.52 -16.52
C TYR A 421 16.57 -1.51 -18.05
N PRO A 422 17.70 -1.03 -18.60
CA PRO A 422 18.83 -0.41 -17.92
C PRO A 422 18.50 0.96 -17.33
N HIS A 423 19.11 1.23 -16.17
CA HIS A 423 18.85 2.40 -15.32
C HIS A 423 18.98 3.74 -16.06
N ASN A 424 19.93 3.84 -16.99
CA ASN A 424 20.30 5.09 -17.67
C ASN A 424 19.54 5.33 -18.99
N ASP A 425 18.71 4.40 -19.44
CA ASP A 425 17.94 4.54 -20.69
C ASP A 425 16.46 4.17 -20.45
N PRO A 426 15.63 5.15 -20.03
CA PRO A 426 14.21 4.93 -19.76
C PRO A 426 13.41 4.37 -20.93
N HIS A 427 13.85 4.61 -22.18
CA HIS A 427 13.15 4.10 -23.35
C HIS A 427 13.24 2.58 -23.52
N ARG A 428 14.21 1.94 -22.85
CA ARG A 428 14.39 0.49 -22.85
C ARG A 428 13.71 -0.22 -21.70
N TRP A 429 13.12 0.53 -20.78
CA TRP A 429 12.37 -0.05 -19.66
C TRP A 429 11.22 -0.89 -20.19
N SER A 430 11.00 -2.03 -19.54
CA SER A 430 9.97 -2.98 -19.95
C SER A 430 8.83 -3.00 -18.95
N ALA A 431 7.60 -3.09 -19.44
CA ALA A 431 6.42 -3.31 -18.62
C ALA A 431 5.75 -4.63 -19.03
N LYS A 432 5.46 -5.49 -18.05
CA LYS A 432 4.81 -6.79 -18.24
C LYS A 432 3.44 -6.75 -17.59
N LEU A 433 2.41 -7.01 -18.39
CA LEU A 433 1.03 -7.03 -17.96
C LEU A 433 0.58 -8.48 -17.75
N TYR A 434 0.10 -8.79 -16.56
CA TYR A 434 -0.46 -10.10 -16.19
C TYR A 434 -1.96 -9.95 -15.92
N LEU A 435 -2.76 -10.72 -16.66
CA LEU A 435 -4.20 -10.77 -16.45
C LEU A 435 -4.52 -11.96 -15.57
N THR A 436 -5.18 -11.72 -14.44
CA THR A 436 -5.77 -12.80 -13.64
C THR A 436 -7.04 -13.29 -14.34
N PRO A 437 -7.07 -14.53 -14.87
CA PRO A 437 -8.28 -15.03 -15.51
C PRO A 437 -9.40 -15.12 -14.48
N SER A 438 -10.51 -14.42 -14.74
CA SER A 438 -11.71 -14.56 -13.91
C SER A 438 -12.31 -15.95 -14.12
N ASN A 439 -12.79 -16.60 -13.05
CA ASN A 439 -13.55 -17.86 -13.12
C ASN A 439 -14.77 -17.75 -14.07
N SER A 440 -15.24 -16.53 -14.31
CA SER A 440 -16.36 -16.26 -15.22
C SER A 440 -15.97 -16.36 -16.70
N VAL A 441 -14.67 -16.28 -17.06
CA VAL A 441 -14.23 -16.31 -18.47
C VAL A 441 -14.67 -17.61 -19.14
N LEU A 442 -14.47 -18.75 -18.47
CA LEU A 442 -14.89 -20.05 -19.00
C LEU A 442 -16.40 -20.15 -19.15
N LEU A 443 -17.17 -19.67 -18.17
CA LEU A 443 -18.64 -19.64 -18.22
C LEU A 443 -19.14 -18.74 -19.35
N THR A 444 -18.53 -17.56 -19.55
CA THR A 444 -18.89 -16.67 -20.66
C THR A 444 -18.54 -17.27 -22.03
N ALA A 445 -17.40 -17.98 -22.14
CA ALA A 445 -17.04 -18.69 -23.36
C ALA A 445 -18.04 -19.81 -23.68
N ILE A 446 -18.43 -20.61 -22.69
CA ILE A 446 -19.46 -21.65 -22.84
C ILE A 446 -20.80 -21.04 -23.26
N ALA A 447 -21.21 -19.93 -22.62
CA ALA A 447 -22.44 -19.23 -22.97
C ALA A 447 -22.40 -18.70 -24.40
N LEU A 448 -21.29 -18.09 -24.83
CA LEU A 448 -21.10 -17.58 -26.18
C LEU A 448 -21.17 -18.70 -27.22
N ILE A 449 -20.49 -19.83 -26.96
CA ILE A 449 -20.54 -21.02 -27.83
C ILE A 449 -21.98 -21.55 -27.91
N GLY A 450 -22.68 -21.62 -26.77
CA GLY A 450 -24.09 -22.04 -26.72
C GLY A 450 -24.99 -21.16 -27.57
N VAL A 451 -24.82 -19.84 -27.50
CA VAL A 451 -25.57 -18.88 -28.34
C VAL A 451 -25.23 -19.05 -29.82
N CYS A 452 -23.95 -19.21 -30.18
CA CYS A 452 -23.54 -19.45 -31.56
C CYS A 452 -24.15 -20.75 -32.12
N VAL A 453 -24.11 -21.84 -31.37
CA VAL A 453 -24.71 -23.12 -31.78
C VAL A 453 -26.23 -22.99 -31.93
N PHE A 454 -26.89 -22.30 -31.00
CA PHE A 454 -28.33 -22.06 -31.07
C PHE A 454 -28.72 -21.29 -32.34
N ILE A 455 -27.96 -20.24 -32.67
CA ILE A 455 -28.15 -19.47 -33.92
C ILE A 455 -27.93 -20.36 -35.14
N LEU A 456 -26.88 -21.19 -35.17
CA LEU A 456 -26.62 -22.11 -36.28
C LEU A 456 -27.74 -23.13 -36.47
N VAL A 457 -28.34 -23.63 -35.40
CA VAL A 457 -29.50 -24.53 -35.46
C VAL A 457 -30.70 -23.83 -36.08
N ILE A 458 -30.99 -22.59 -35.67
CA ILE A 458 -32.09 -21.79 -36.25
C ILE A 458 -31.84 -21.58 -37.75
N ILE A 459 -30.62 -21.17 -38.13
CA ILE A 459 -30.24 -20.99 -39.54
C ILE A 459 -30.42 -22.30 -40.32
N GLY A 460 -29.99 -23.44 -39.75
CA GLY A 460 -30.15 -24.75 -40.38
C GLY A 460 -31.61 -25.16 -40.57
N ILE A 461 -32.49 -24.89 -39.59
CA ILE A 461 -33.92 -25.17 -39.69
C ILE A 461 -34.57 -24.29 -40.77
N LEU A 462 -34.26 -22.99 -40.78
CA LEU A 462 -34.77 -22.06 -41.79
C LEU A 462 -34.32 -22.47 -43.19
N HIS A 463 -33.05 -22.83 -43.35
CA HIS A 463 -32.51 -23.26 -44.64
C HIS A 463 -33.12 -24.58 -45.12
N TRP A 464 -33.45 -25.51 -44.21
CA TRP A 464 -34.22 -26.70 -44.57
C TRP A 464 -35.62 -26.32 -45.05
N GLN A 465 -36.34 -25.50 -44.28
CA GLN A 465 -37.70 -25.09 -44.65
C GLN A 465 -37.74 -24.42 -46.02
N GLU A 466 -36.78 -23.55 -46.31
CA GLU A 466 -36.58 -22.89 -47.60
C GLU A 466 -36.32 -23.93 -48.70
N LYS A 467 -35.35 -24.83 -48.53
CA LYS A 467 -35.07 -25.91 -49.50
C LYS A 467 -36.29 -26.79 -49.77
N LYS A 468 -37.11 -27.05 -48.76
CA LYS A 468 -38.34 -27.84 -48.90
C LYS A 468 -39.45 -27.08 -49.63
N ALA A 469 -39.47 -25.74 -49.52
CA ALA A 469 -40.38 -24.90 -50.30
C ALA A 469 -39.96 -24.89 -51.77
N ASP A 470 -38.67 -24.67 -52.06
CA ASP A 470 -38.11 -24.74 -53.42
C ASP A 470 -38.36 -26.09 -54.09
N ASP A 471 -38.17 -27.20 -53.36
CA ASP A 471 -38.43 -28.55 -53.89
C ASP A 471 -39.92 -28.78 -54.20
N ARG A 472 -40.84 -28.11 -53.47
CA ARG A 472 -42.28 -28.15 -53.76
C ARG A 472 -42.63 -27.32 -54.98
N GLU A 473 -42.05 -26.12 -55.12
CA GLU A 473 -42.25 -25.26 -56.30
C GLU A 473 -41.74 -25.94 -57.57
N LYS A 474 -40.52 -26.50 -57.56
CA LYS A 474 -39.98 -27.25 -58.69
C LYS A 474 -40.87 -28.43 -59.13
N ARG A 475 -41.48 -29.14 -58.18
CA ARG A 475 -42.43 -30.22 -58.49
C ARG A 475 -43.72 -29.69 -59.11
N GLN A 476 -44.23 -28.54 -58.65
CA GLN A 476 -45.41 -27.90 -59.25
C GLN A 476 -45.13 -27.38 -60.66
N GLU A 477 -43.97 -26.78 -60.90
CA GLU A 477 -43.54 -26.38 -62.24
C GLU A 477 -43.42 -27.59 -63.18
N ALA A 478 -42.76 -28.67 -62.74
CA ALA A 478 -42.64 -29.90 -63.52
C ALA A 478 -44.01 -30.52 -63.88
N HIS A 479 -45.00 -30.45 -62.97
CA HIS A 479 -46.37 -30.89 -63.27
C HIS A 479 -47.09 -29.93 -64.24
N ARG A 480 -46.82 -28.62 -64.21
CA ARG A 480 -47.36 -27.65 -65.17
C ARG A 480 -46.86 -27.91 -66.60
N PHE A 481 -45.57 -28.20 -66.77
CA PHE A 481 -45.00 -28.54 -68.08
C PHE A 481 -45.62 -29.78 -68.72
N HIS A 482 -46.14 -30.71 -67.92
CA HIS A 482 -46.83 -31.91 -68.43
C HIS A 482 -48.25 -31.64 -68.96
N PHE A 483 -48.87 -30.52 -68.60
CA PHE A 483 -50.21 -30.13 -69.06
C PHE A 483 -50.20 -29.20 -70.27
N ASP A 484 -49.12 -28.44 -70.52
CA ASP A 484 -48.98 -27.59 -71.73
C ASP A 484 -48.53 -28.37 -72.98
N ALA A 485 -48.19 -29.66 -72.85
CA ALA A 485 -47.73 -30.53 -73.95
C ALA A 485 -48.79 -31.54 -74.45
N MET A 486 -50.03 -31.45 -73.96
CA MET A 486 -51.24 -32.10 -74.50
C MET A 486 -52.18 -31.03 -75.04
#